data_AF-A0AAJ5AIY2-F1
#
_entry.id   AF-A0AAJ5AIY2-F1
#
_cell.length_a   1.000
_cell.length_b   1.000
_cell.length_c   1.000
_cell.angle_alpha   90.00
_cell.angle_beta   90.00
_cell.angle_gamma   90.00
#
_symmetry.space_group_name_H-M   'P 1'
#
loop_
_entity.id
_entity.type
_entity.pdbx_description
1 polymer ?
#
loop_
_entity_poly.entity_id
_entity_poly.type
_entity_poly.pdbx_seq_one_letter_code
_entity_poly.pdbx_strand_id
1 'polypeptide(L)'
;MSSLLTASRDFEEKSKAQQQLTEERLKAAFSKHENVVKSELNASAKRINDAISAHEQGMNAAMQSNRLSVLRMVGRTWLTITMVSGLLFASLSGVLWYQGNRIAANLAEIRQQRDTLSKLQMQTWGVTYLENRNGRFLVLPEGMKAETGRTVDNKTRNAVKLVRE
;
A
#
# COMPACT_ATOMS: atom_id res chain seq x y z
N MET A 1 -20.97 -95.67 -62.92
CA MET A 1 -20.38 -95.41 -61.59
C MET A 1 -19.10 -94.56 -61.64
N SER A 2 -18.30 -94.60 -62.72
CA SER A 2 -17.06 -93.80 -62.85
C SER A 2 -17.29 -92.27 -62.81
N SER A 3 -18.22 -91.74 -63.59
CA SER A 3 -18.48 -90.29 -63.72
C SER A 3 -18.93 -89.58 -62.43
N LEU A 4 -19.67 -90.30 -61.57
CA LEU A 4 -20.16 -89.77 -60.30
C LEU A 4 -19.03 -89.66 -59.27
N LEU A 5 -18.10 -90.63 -59.26
CA LEU A 5 -16.90 -90.58 -58.43
C LEU A 5 -15.94 -89.46 -58.86
N THR A 6 -15.83 -89.20 -60.17
CA THR A 6 -15.02 -88.07 -60.69
C THR A 6 -15.64 -86.73 -60.31
N ALA A 7 -16.96 -86.57 -60.46
CA ALA A 7 -17.67 -85.35 -60.07
C ALA A 7 -17.58 -85.07 -58.56
N SER A 8 -17.68 -86.10 -57.72
CA SER A 8 -17.51 -85.95 -56.26
C SER A 8 -16.09 -85.54 -55.88
N ARG A 9 -15.07 -86.06 -56.56
CA ARG A 9 -13.67 -85.65 -56.34
C ARG A 9 -13.42 -84.20 -56.77
N ASP A 10 -13.90 -83.81 -57.94
CA ASP A 10 -13.78 -82.42 -58.44
C ASP A 10 -14.51 -81.44 -57.51
N PHE A 11 -15.66 -81.83 -56.97
CA PHE A 11 -16.40 -81.03 -56.00
C PHE A 11 -15.64 -80.90 -54.68
N GLU A 12 -15.04 -81.98 -54.19
CA GLU A 12 -14.23 -81.97 -52.97
C GLU A 12 -12.98 -81.10 -53.11
N GLU A 13 -12.27 -81.18 -54.25
CA GLU A 13 -11.12 -80.31 -54.54
C GLU A 13 -11.53 -78.83 -54.67
N LYS A 14 -12.60 -78.53 -55.41
CA LYS A 14 -13.11 -77.15 -55.50
C LYS A 14 -13.55 -76.59 -54.17
N SER A 15 -14.19 -77.40 -53.33
CA SER A 15 -14.61 -77.02 -51.98
C SER A 15 -13.39 -76.67 -51.11
N LYS A 16 -12.36 -77.52 -51.11
CA LYS A 16 -11.09 -77.27 -50.38
C LYS A 16 -10.37 -76.03 -50.90
N ALA A 17 -10.28 -75.87 -52.23
CA ALA A 17 -9.67 -74.70 -52.84
C ALA A 17 -10.44 -73.41 -52.50
N GLN A 18 -11.77 -73.46 -52.50
CA GLN A 18 -12.63 -72.33 -52.14
C GLN A 18 -12.53 -71.99 -50.65
N GLN A 19 -12.42 -72.99 -49.77
CA GLN A 19 -12.17 -72.78 -48.33
C GLN A 19 -10.82 -72.08 -48.11
N GLN A 20 -9.75 -72.56 -48.75
CA GLN A 20 -8.42 -71.94 -48.66
C GLN A 20 -8.41 -70.51 -49.18
N LEU A 21 -9.04 -70.26 -50.34
CA LEU A 21 -9.18 -68.91 -50.89
C LEU A 21 -9.96 -67.98 -49.95
N THR A 22 -11.00 -68.50 -49.30
CA THR A 22 -11.81 -67.72 -48.33
C THR A 22 -11.00 -67.41 -47.09
N GLU A 23 -10.24 -68.37 -46.55
CA GLU A 23 -9.36 -68.16 -45.39
C GLU A 23 -8.26 -67.13 -45.69
N GLU A 24 -7.61 -67.22 -46.86
CA GLU A 24 -6.60 -66.24 -47.27
C GLU A 24 -7.18 -64.84 -47.41
N ARG A 25 -8.37 -64.71 -48.04
CA ARG A 25 -9.09 -63.44 -48.14
C ARG A 25 -9.45 -62.88 -46.78
N LEU A 26 -9.91 -63.72 -45.85
CA LEU A 26 -10.25 -63.32 -44.48
C LEU A 26 -9.01 -62.83 -43.73
N LYS A 27 -7.91 -63.59 -43.79
CA LYS A 27 -6.65 -63.25 -43.13
C LYS A 27 -6.06 -61.95 -43.67
N ALA A 28 -6.12 -61.75 -44.99
CA ALA A 28 -5.69 -60.50 -45.62
C ALA A 28 -6.56 -59.30 -45.19
N ALA A 29 -7.90 -59.48 -45.14
CA ALA A 29 -8.81 -58.44 -44.69
C ALA A 29 -8.59 -58.07 -43.21
N PHE A 30 -8.45 -59.07 -42.33
CA PHE A 30 -8.16 -58.85 -40.92
C PHE A 30 -6.80 -58.19 -40.70
N SER A 31 -5.75 -58.64 -41.39
CA SER A 31 -4.43 -58.03 -41.31
C SER A 31 -4.44 -56.58 -41.76
N LYS A 32 -5.17 -56.27 -42.84
CA LYS A 32 -5.37 -54.88 -43.30
C LYS A 32 -6.10 -54.04 -42.25
N HIS A 33 -7.18 -54.56 -41.69
CA HIS A 33 -7.96 -53.86 -40.66
C HIS A 33 -7.14 -53.59 -39.40
N GLU A 34 -6.39 -54.59 -38.92
CA GLU A 34 -5.53 -54.46 -37.75
C GLU A 34 -4.45 -53.38 -37.97
N ASN A 35 -3.86 -53.33 -39.17
CA ASN A 35 -2.88 -52.30 -39.52
C ASN A 35 -3.51 -50.90 -39.56
N VAL A 36 -4.71 -50.75 -40.12
CA VAL A 36 -5.44 -49.48 -40.14
C VAL A 36 -5.76 -49.03 -38.70
N VAL A 37 -6.30 -49.92 -37.87
CA VAL A 37 -6.65 -49.61 -36.48
C VAL A 37 -5.40 -49.20 -35.68
N LYS A 38 -4.28 -49.92 -35.82
CA LYS A 38 -3.02 -49.54 -35.15
C LYS A 38 -2.52 -48.17 -35.62
N SER A 39 -2.62 -47.89 -36.93
CA SER A 39 -2.20 -46.61 -37.48
C SER A 39 -3.06 -45.45 -36.98
N GLU A 40 -4.39 -45.61 -36.94
CA GLU A 40 -5.31 -44.60 -36.43
C GLU A 40 -5.18 -44.42 -34.92
N LEU A 41 -4.96 -45.50 -34.18
CA LEU A 41 -4.75 -45.41 -32.74
C LEU A 41 -3.45 -44.65 -32.41
N ASN A 42 -2.38 -44.91 -33.15
CA ASN A 42 -1.13 -44.18 -32.99
C ASN A 42 -1.28 -42.70 -33.41
N ALA A 43 -1.98 -42.44 -34.52
CA ALA A 43 -2.30 -41.08 -34.93
C ALA A 43 -3.16 -40.34 -33.89
N SER A 44 -4.15 -41.02 -33.31
CA SER A 44 -5.00 -40.49 -32.24
C SER A 44 -4.20 -40.19 -30.97
N ALA A 45 -3.35 -41.11 -30.53
CA ALA A 45 -2.46 -40.91 -29.39
C ALA A 45 -1.54 -39.70 -29.60
N LYS A 46 -0.99 -39.55 -30.81
CA LYS A 46 -0.19 -38.38 -31.18
C LYS A 46 -1.00 -37.08 -31.12
N ARG A 47 -2.19 -37.04 -31.74
CA ARG A 47 -3.06 -35.86 -31.72
C ARG A 47 -3.44 -35.45 -30.30
N ILE A 48 -3.76 -36.42 -29.44
CA ILE A 48 -4.09 -36.17 -28.04
C ILE A 48 -2.87 -35.60 -27.30
N ASN A 49 -1.69 -36.18 -27.49
CA ASN A 49 -0.47 -35.70 -26.84
C ASN A 49 -0.07 -34.28 -27.30
N ASP A 50 -0.21 -34.00 -28.59
CA ASP A 50 0.04 -32.68 -29.17
C ASP A 50 -0.95 -31.65 -28.61
N ALA A 51 -2.23 -32.00 -28.50
CA ALA A 51 -3.26 -31.14 -27.92
C ALA A 51 -3.01 -30.88 -26.41
N ILE A 52 -2.61 -31.90 -25.65
CA ILE A 52 -2.25 -31.75 -24.23
C ILE A 52 -1.05 -30.81 -24.08
N SER A 53 -0.01 -31.01 -24.90
CA SER A 53 1.20 -30.19 -24.87
C SER A 53 0.90 -28.73 -25.22
N ALA A 54 0.11 -28.48 -26.26
CA ALA A 54 -0.31 -27.14 -26.64
C ALA A 54 -1.17 -26.48 -25.55
N HIS A 55 -2.07 -27.25 -24.92
CA HIS A 55 -2.89 -26.76 -23.82
C HIS A 55 -2.05 -26.39 -22.59
N GLU A 56 -1.08 -27.22 -22.21
CA GLU A 56 -0.16 -26.95 -21.09
C GLU A 56 0.69 -25.70 -21.34
N GLN A 57 1.23 -25.54 -22.57
CA GLN A 57 1.97 -24.35 -22.96
C GLN A 57 1.10 -23.09 -22.90
N GLY A 58 -0.13 -23.17 -23.41
CA GLY A 58 -1.09 -22.06 -23.37
C GLY A 58 -1.45 -21.67 -21.93
N MET A 59 -1.71 -22.66 -21.07
CA MET A 59 -2.02 -22.44 -19.66
C MET A 59 -0.84 -21.81 -18.90
N ASN A 60 0.38 -22.29 -19.14
CA ASN A 60 1.59 -21.72 -18.54
C ASN A 60 1.83 -20.28 -18.98
N ALA A 61 1.66 -19.97 -20.27
CA ALA A 61 1.79 -18.60 -20.78
C ALA A 61 0.71 -17.67 -20.19
N ALA A 62 -0.53 -18.12 -20.13
CA ALA A 62 -1.63 -17.38 -19.52
C ALA A 62 -1.38 -17.14 -18.02
N MET A 63 -0.93 -18.15 -17.28
CA MET A 63 -0.63 -18.04 -15.85
C MET A 63 0.54 -17.10 -15.58
N GLN A 64 1.61 -17.14 -16.38
CA GLN A 64 2.72 -16.21 -16.28
C GLN A 64 2.29 -14.77 -16.54
N SER A 65 1.51 -14.55 -17.60
CA SER A 65 1.00 -13.22 -17.95
C SER A 65 0.06 -12.67 -16.87
N ASN A 66 -0.83 -13.51 -16.34
CA ASN A 66 -1.76 -13.16 -15.27
C ASN A 66 -1.01 -12.83 -13.97
N ARG A 67 -0.04 -13.66 -13.57
CA ARG A 67 0.79 -13.43 -12.38
C ARG A 67 1.51 -12.08 -12.44
N LEU A 68 2.10 -11.77 -13.59
CA LEU A 68 2.82 -10.51 -13.79
C LEU A 68 1.86 -9.31 -13.76
N SER A 69 0.68 -9.45 -14.38
CA SER A 69 -0.36 -8.41 -14.37
C SER A 69 -0.86 -8.12 -12.95
N VAL A 70 -1.20 -9.17 -12.20
CA VAL A 70 -1.65 -9.05 -10.81
C VAL A 70 -0.57 -8.42 -9.93
N LEU A 71 0.70 -8.86 -10.05
CA LEU A 71 1.81 -8.28 -9.30
C LEU A 71 1.99 -6.78 -9.59
N ARG A 72 1.92 -6.36 -10.85
CA ARG A 72 1.98 -4.93 -11.21
C ARG A 72 0.82 -4.15 -10.63
N MET A 73 -0.39 -4.70 -10.69
CA MET A 73 -1.59 -4.03 -10.20
C MET A 73 -1.56 -3.87 -8.68
N VAL A 74 -1.25 -4.93 -7.94
CA VAL A 74 -1.08 -4.90 -6.48
C VAL A 74 0.05 -3.96 -6.09
N GLY A 75 1.20 -4.04 -6.77
CA GLY A 75 2.34 -3.15 -6.53
C GLY A 75 1.99 -1.68 -6.72
N ARG A 76 1.25 -1.34 -7.80
CA ARG A 76 0.82 0.03 -8.06
C ARG A 76 -0.16 0.54 -7.00
N THR A 77 -1.13 -0.26 -6.59
CA THR A 77 -2.09 0.12 -5.55
C THR A 77 -1.40 0.37 -4.22
N TRP A 78 -0.55 -0.55 -3.77
CA TRP A 78 0.20 -0.37 -2.51
C TRP A 78 1.13 0.84 -2.56
N LEU A 79 1.83 1.07 -3.68
CA LEU A 79 2.68 2.23 -3.85
C LEU A 79 1.90 3.55 -3.77
N THR A 80 0.70 3.61 -4.35
CA THR A 80 -0.14 4.82 -4.22
C THR A 80 -0.62 5.04 -2.78
N ILE A 81 -0.99 3.96 -2.08
CA ILE A 81 -1.43 4.03 -0.68
C ILE A 81 -0.29 4.53 0.21
N THR A 82 0.93 3.97 0.05
CA THR A 82 2.08 4.39 0.85
C THR A 82 2.51 5.80 0.53
N MET A 83 2.46 6.22 -0.73
CA MET A 83 2.78 7.59 -1.14
C MET A 83 1.80 8.62 -0.55
N VAL A 84 0.49 8.37 -0.63
CA VAL A 84 -0.53 9.27 -0.06
C VAL A 84 -0.42 9.31 1.46
N SER A 85 -0.27 8.16 2.10
CA SER A 85 -0.08 8.06 3.55
C SER A 85 1.16 8.84 4.00
N GLY A 86 2.31 8.62 3.33
CA GLY A 86 3.55 9.32 3.61
C GLY A 86 3.43 10.84 3.43
N LEU A 87 2.72 11.30 2.40
CA LEU A 87 2.46 12.72 2.18
C LEU A 87 1.63 13.33 3.33
N LEU A 88 0.60 12.62 3.78
CA LEU A 88 -0.22 13.06 4.92
C LEU A 88 0.62 13.14 6.20
N PHE A 89 1.42 12.12 6.51
CA PHE A 89 2.30 12.16 7.68
C PHE A 89 3.31 13.30 7.60
N ALA A 90 3.96 13.49 6.46
CA ALA A 90 4.91 14.58 6.25
C ALA A 90 4.25 15.96 6.48
N SER A 91 3.04 16.15 5.93
CA SER A 91 2.30 17.40 6.11
C SER A 91 1.95 17.68 7.58
N LEU A 92 1.48 16.67 8.31
CA LEU A 92 1.12 16.80 9.73
C LEU A 92 2.37 17.03 10.60
N SER A 93 3.44 16.26 10.38
CA SER A 93 4.69 16.40 11.13
C SER A 93 5.32 17.77 10.95
N GLY A 94 5.31 18.34 9.74
CA GLY A 94 5.83 19.69 9.50
C GLY A 94 5.05 20.76 10.25
N VAL A 95 3.73 20.66 10.25
CA VAL A 95 2.85 21.60 10.98
C VAL A 95 3.04 21.50 12.49
N LEU A 96 3.13 20.27 13.03
CA LEU A 96 3.42 20.03 14.45
C LEU A 96 4.78 20.61 14.87
N TRP A 97 5.82 20.41 14.06
CA TRP A 97 7.14 20.95 14.34
C TRP A 97 7.14 22.48 14.34
N TYR A 98 6.52 23.10 13.33
CA TYR A 98 6.40 24.55 13.25
C TYR A 98 5.65 25.14 14.46
N GLN A 99 4.51 24.54 14.83
CA GLN A 99 3.74 24.98 15.99
C GLN A 99 4.54 24.81 17.29
N GLY A 100 5.21 23.68 17.48
CA GLY A 100 6.06 23.43 18.65
C GLY A 100 7.15 24.49 18.81
N ASN A 101 7.80 24.86 17.70
CA ASN A 101 8.87 25.86 17.73
C ASN A 101 8.34 27.26 18.07
N ARG A 102 7.18 27.64 17.54
CA ARG A 102 6.49 28.91 17.87
C ARG A 102 6.08 28.95 19.35
N ILE A 103 5.56 27.86 19.89
CA ILE A 103 5.18 27.78 21.31
C ILE A 103 6.41 27.90 22.20
N ALA A 104 7.51 27.21 21.85
CA ALA A 104 8.76 27.28 22.61
C ALA A 104 9.34 28.72 22.63
N ALA A 105 9.34 29.39 21.48
CA ALA A 105 9.79 30.77 21.37
C ALA A 105 8.91 31.73 22.19
N ASN A 106 7.59 31.62 22.06
CA ASN A 106 6.65 32.43 22.85
C ASN A 106 6.81 32.19 24.35
N LEU A 107 7.03 30.93 24.77
CA LEU A 107 7.23 30.61 26.18
C LEU A 107 8.53 31.22 26.72
N ALA A 108 9.60 31.23 25.92
CA ALA A 108 10.85 31.89 26.28
C ALA A 108 10.66 33.41 26.41
N GLU A 109 9.93 34.02 25.48
CA GLU A 109 9.62 35.45 25.53
C GLU A 109 8.77 35.81 26.76
N ILE A 110 7.72 35.03 27.06
CA ILE A 110 6.88 35.24 28.25
C ILE A 110 7.73 35.15 29.54
N ARG A 111 8.67 34.20 29.61
CA ARG A 111 9.59 34.10 30.75
C ARG A 111 10.45 35.35 30.87
N GLN A 112 11.03 35.82 29.77
CA GLN A 112 11.85 37.03 29.76
C GLN A 112 11.05 38.29 30.14
N GLN A 113 9.82 38.42 29.64
CA GLN A 113 8.92 39.52 30.00
C GLN A 113 8.58 39.48 31.49
N ARG A 114 8.31 38.29 32.05
CA ARG A 114 8.03 38.11 33.47
C ARG A 114 9.23 38.49 34.34
N ASP A 115 10.44 38.11 33.93
CA ASP A 115 11.68 38.48 34.64
C ASP A 115 11.93 39.99 34.58
N THR A 116 11.68 40.60 33.41
CA THR A 116 11.80 42.05 33.23
C THR A 116 10.77 42.81 34.07
N LEU A 117 9.52 42.35 34.09
CA LEU A 117 8.45 42.90 34.94
C LEU A 117 8.81 42.77 36.42
N SER A 118 9.34 41.63 36.86
CA SER A 118 9.79 41.45 38.25
C SER A 118 10.92 42.41 38.59
N LYS A 119 11.90 42.59 37.70
CA LYS A 119 13.00 43.54 37.88
C LYS A 119 12.50 44.98 37.96
N LEU A 120 11.60 45.38 37.04
CA LEU A 120 11.00 46.70 37.06
C LEU A 120 10.18 46.93 38.33
N GLN A 121 9.38 45.95 38.75
CA GLN A 121 8.61 46.03 39.99
C GLN A 121 9.50 46.17 41.23
N MET A 122 10.65 45.49 41.27
CA MET A 122 11.66 45.69 42.31
C MET A 122 12.27 47.10 42.26
N GLN A 123 12.56 47.62 41.07
CA GLN A 123 13.10 48.98 40.89
C GLN A 123 12.09 50.09 41.18
N THR A 124 10.79 49.85 40.97
CA THR A 124 9.71 50.80 41.27
C THR A 124 9.11 50.62 42.66
N TRP A 125 9.68 49.71 43.48
CA TRP A 125 9.16 49.33 44.80
C TRP A 125 7.66 48.97 44.79
N GLY A 126 7.13 48.47 43.67
CA GLY A 126 5.71 48.13 43.52
C GLY A 126 4.77 49.31 43.28
N VAL A 127 5.27 50.53 43.05
CA VAL A 127 4.44 51.68 42.67
C VAL A 127 3.95 51.52 41.23
N THR A 128 2.65 51.65 41.02
CA THR A 128 1.99 51.53 39.72
C THR A 128 1.40 52.86 39.28
N TYR A 129 1.48 53.19 37.99
CA TYR A 129 0.83 54.36 37.42
C TYR A 129 -0.58 54.00 36.92
N LEU A 130 -1.58 54.81 37.27
CA LEU A 130 -2.96 54.64 36.84
C LEU A 130 -3.52 55.97 36.30
N GLU A 131 -4.09 55.94 35.11
CA GLU A 131 -4.73 57.09 34.48
C GLU A 131 -6.21 56.78 34.25
N ASN A 132 -7.09 57.62 34.80
CA ASN A 132 -8.53 57.48 34.66
C ASN A 132 -9.14 58.86 34.33
N ARG A 133 -10.45 58.93 34.07
CA ARG A 133 -11.21 60.17 33.82
C ARG A 133 -11.05 61.23 34.92
N ASN A 134 -10.62 60.82 36.11
CA ASN A 134 -10.39 61.68 37.28
C ASN A 134 -8.94 62.18 37.40
N GLY A 135 -8.05 61.83 36.46
CA GLY A 135 -6.65 62.24 36.44
C GLY A 135 -5.64 61.10 36.49
N ARG A 136 -4.37 61.46 36.72
CA ARG A 136 -3.22 60.56 36.77
C ARG A 136 -2.79 60.33 38.21
N PHE A 137 -2.64 59.08 38.61
CA PHE A 137 -2.36 58.66 39.98
C PHE A 137 -1.15 57.71 40.04
N LEU A 138 -0.34 57.86 41.09
CA LEU A 138 0.64 56.86 41.48
C LEU A 138 0.03 56.03 42.62
N VAL A 139 -0.22 54.76 42.35
CA VAL A 139 -0.78 53.80 43.30
C VAL A 139 0.37 53.19 44.08
N LEU A 140 0.33 53.34 45.40
CA LEU A 140 1.34 52.81 46.30
C LEU A 140 1.09 51.30 46.55
N PRO A 141 2.16 50.53 46.78
CA PRO A 141 2.02 49.15 47.24
C PRO A 141 1.33 49.09 48.61
N GLU A 142 0.70 47.97 48.90
CA GLU A 142 -0.05 47.74 50.14
C GLU A 142 0.84 47.93 51.40
N GLY A 143 0.32 48.64 52.41
CA GLY A 143 1.04 48.95 53.65
C GLY A 143 2.04 50.11 53.57
N MET A 144 2.03 50.90 52.50
CA MET A 144 2.83 52.13 52.36
C MET A 144 1.95 53.39 52.27
N LYS A 145 2.36 54.44 52.99
CA LYS A 145 1.78 55.80 52.93
C LYS A 145 2.66 56.76 52.13
N ALA A 146 2.00 57.70 51.46
CA ALA A 146 2.62 58.78 50.70
C ALA A 146 2.84 60.01 51.58
N GLU A 147 4.10 60.35 51.89
CA GLU A 147 4.46 61.67 52.42
C GLU A 147 4.71 62.63 51.25
N THR A 148 3.82 63.62 51.08
CA THR A 148 3.92 64.65 50.03
C THR A 148 4.70 65.88 50.53
N GLY A 149 5.18 66.73 49.62
CA GLY A 149 5.89 67.98 49.96
C GLY A 149 7.42 67.87 50.08
N ARG A 150 8.02 66.78 49.58
CA ARG A 150 9.48 66.63 49.50
C ARG A 150 9.96 67.04 48.10
N THR A 151 11.16 67.57 48.01
CA THR A 151 11.80 67.87 46.72
C THR A 151 13.15 67.17 46.63
N VAL A 152 13.43 66.55 45.49
CA VAL A 152 14.70 65.90 45.18
C VAL A 152 15.41 66.70 44.08
N ASP A 153 16.72 66.52 43.92
CA ASP A 153 17.55 67.21 42.92
C ASP A 153 17.58 68.74 43.12
N ASN A 154 18.22 69.16 44.23
CA ASN A 154 18.41 70.57 44.60
C ASN A 154 17.13 71.43 44.52
N LYS A 155 16.00 70.89 45.04
CA LYS A 155 14.66 71.52 45.07
C LYS A 155 13.95 71.70 43.73
N THR A 156 14.44 71.09 42.65
CA THR A 156 13.85 71.30 41.31
C THR A 156 12.72 70.32 40.98
N ARG A 157 12.62 69.16 41.65
CA ARG A 157 11.60 68.14 41.36
C ARG A 157 10.81 67.75 42.60
N ASN A 158 9.49 67.85 42.52
CA ASN A 158 8.58 67.37 43.56
C ASN A 158 8.63 65.83 43.64
N ALA A 159 8.73 65.31 44.86
CA ALA A 159 8.85 63.90 45.15
C ALA A 159 7.90 63.48 46.27
N VAL A 160 7.49 62.22 46.22
CA VAL A 160 6.68 61.59 47.25
C VAL A 160 7.56 60.56 47.95
N LYS A 161 7.67 60.66 49.27
CA LYS A 161 8.41 59.69 50.07
C LYS A 161 7.44 58.58 50.51
N LEU A 162 7.81 57.33 50.27
CA LEU A 162 7.05 56.17 50.73
C LEU A 162 7.48 55.85 52.16
N VAL A 163 6.52 55.73 53.07
CA VAL A 163 6.75 55.35 54.47
C VAL A 163 5.86 54.17 54.81
N ARG A 164 6.41 53.16 55.49
CA ARG A 164 5.63 52.00 55.92
C ARG A 164 4.63 52.42 56.99
N GLU A 165 3.38 51.97 56.86
CA GLU A 165 2.36 52.13 57.91
C GLU A 165 2.73 51.44 59.22
#